data_AF-A0A6P9AEL1-F1
#
_entry.id   AF-A0A6P9AEL1-F1
#
_cell.length_a   1.000
_cell.length_b   1.000
_cell.length_c   1.000
_cell.angle_alpha   90.00
_cell.angle_beta   90.00
_cell.angle_gamma   90.00
#
_symmetry.space_group_name_H-M   'P 1'
#
loop_
_entity.id
_entity.type
_entity.pdbx_description
1 polymer ?
#
loop_
_entity_poly.entity_id
_entity_poly.type
_entity_poly.pdbx_seq_one_letter_code
_entity_poly.pdbx_strand_id
1 'polypeptide(L)'
;MRLWPGEFYDKLYNKGAEAIQHTGLHINAKWPYLGASPDRLLGTTGLIEVKTIYPPTLKGMSFHEAARAKGQERPSGFCLELNEKGALQLIRTHKYYYQVQGQLAITNREYCILVVYSNGLTFWERIQREREEWRDTILPKLKKFYMDCVLVERVLRRAKKGLRCRDPPDIDAAATAYEEDLARRKAAKDAAKAAKAAKAAKTRPGAKTAAGAKQRTQQK
;
A
#
# COMPACT_ATOMS: atom_id res chain seq x y z
N MET A 1 -2.40 -7.07 20.75
CA MET A 1 -2.38 -7.76 19.43
C MET A 1 -3.48 -8.83 19.43
N ARG A 2 -4.73 -8.44 19.17
CA ARG A 2 -5.91 -9.28 18.90
C ARG A 2 -6.66 -8.48 17.83
N LEU A 3 -7.15 -8.99 16.71
CA LEU A 3 -8.05 -10.13 16.53
C LEU A 3 -7.87 -10.61 15.08
N TRP A 4 -7.31 -11.79 14.88
CA TRP A 4 -7.70 -12.62 13.75
C TRP A 4 -8.44 -13.81 14.34
N PRO A 5 -9.67 -14.10 13.90
CA PRO A 5 -10.35 -15.30 14.35
C PRO A 5 -9.50 -16.51 13.98
N GLY A 6 -9.36 -17.48 14.88
CA GLY A 6 -8.73 -18.78 14.59
C GLY A 6 -9.25 -19.38 13.28
N GLU A 7 -10.52 -19.10 12.96
CA GLU A 7 -11.22 -19.50 11.73
C GLU A 7 -10.49 -19.19 10.41
N PHE A 8 -9.66 -18.14 10.32
CA PHE A 8 -8.88 -17.89 9.10
C PHE A 8 -7.75 -18.90 8.93
N TYR A 9 -7.02 -19.17 10.02
CA TYR A 9 -6.01 -20.21 10.03
C TYR A 9 -6.66 -21.59 9.88
N ASP A 10 -7.85 -21.81 10.44
CA ASP A 10 -8.61 -23.06 10.32
C ASP A 10 -9.13 -23.30 8.88
N LYS A 11 -9.46 -22.23 8.13
CA LYS A 11 -9.79 -22.33 6.70
C LYS A 11 -8.56 -22.68 5.84
N LEU A 12 -7.37 -22.24 6.24
CA LEU A 12 -6.11 -22.72 5.66
C LEU A 12 -5.81 -24.18 6.07
N TYR A 13 -6.24 -24.61 7.26
CA TYR A 13 -5.94 -25.90 7.90
C TYR A 13 -6.63 -27.12 7.25
N ASN A 14 -7.84 -26.97 6.71
CA ASN A 14 -8.72 -28.11 6.40
C ASN A 14 -8.44 -28.88 5.07
N LYS A 15 -7.27 -28.73 4.44
CA LYS A 15 -6.88 -29.55 3.28
C LYS A 15 -5.38 -29.91 3.29
N GLY A 16 -4.99 -30.88 4.11
CA GLY A 16 -3.64 -31.49 4.07
C GLY A 16 -2.48 -30.50 4.20
N ALA A 17 -2.71 -29.42 4.96
CA ALA A 17 -1.94 -28.18 4.85
C ALA A 17 -0.53 -28.29 5.46
N GLU A 18 0.44 -27.69 4.76
CA GLU A 18 1.81 -27.52 5.23
C GLU A 18 1.86 -26.89 6.64
N ALA A 19 2.79 -27.35 7.49
CA ALA A 19 2.90 -26.88 8.87
C ALA A 19 3.12 -25.36 8.97
N ILE A 20 2.30 -24.67 9.75
CA ILE A 20 2.46 -23.24 10.04
C ILE A 20 3.33 -23.06 11.28
N GLN A 21 4.37 -22.24 11.18
CA GLN A 21 5.31 -22.03 12.27
C GLN A 21 5.44 -20.54 12.62
N HIS A 22 5.48 -20.27 13.93
CA HIS A 22 5.91 -18.97 14.44
C HIS A 22 7.37 -18.72 14.10
N THR A 23 7.73 -17.45 13.96
CA THR A 23 9.06 -17.05 13.55
C THR A 23 9.42 -15.67 14.09
N GLY A 24 10.71 -15.37 14.14
CA GLY A 24 11.26 -14.04 14.44
C GLY A 24 11.96 -13.44 13.23
N LEU A 25 13.02 -12.68 13.51
CA LEU A 25 13.88 -12.06 12.51
C LEU A 25 14.79 -13.09 11.83
N HIS A 26 14.77 -13.10 10.50
CA HIS A 26 15.72 -13.82 9.67
C HIS A 26 16.75 -12.85 9.11
N ILE A 27 18.03 -13.21 9.18
CA ILE A 27 19.12 -12.46 8.58
C ILE A 27 19.59 -13.20 7.33
N ASN A 28 19.78 -12.48 6.23
CA ASN A 28 20.28 -13.09 5.01
C ASN A 28 21.75 -13.49 5.18
N ALA A 29 22.07 -14.76 4.92
CA ALA A 29 23.43 -15.30 5.10
C ALA A 29 24.48 -14.65 4.19
N LYS A 30 24.09 -14.27 2.96
CA LYS A 30 25.00 -13.65 1.97
C LYS A 30 25.11 -12.13 2.16
N TRP A 31 24.04 -11.48 2.60
CA TRP A 31 23.96 -10.04 2.83
C TRP A 31 23.48 -9.78 4.27
N PRO A 32 24.36 -9.90 5.28
CA PRO A 32 23.98 -9.93 6.70
C PRO A 32 23.42 -8.61 7.24
N TYR A 33 23.45 -7.55 6.42
CA TYR A 33 22.80 -6.28 6.70
C TYR A 33 21.31 -6.24 6.30
N LEU A 34 20.81 -7.32 5.67
CA LEU A 34 19.40 -7.47 5.31
C LEU A 34 18.72 -8.46 6.24
N GLY A 35 17.54 -8.08 6.73
CA GLY A 35 16.71 -8.95 7.55
C GLY A 35 15.23 -8.81 7.25
N ALA A 36 14.48 -9.86 7.57
CA ALA A 36 13.04 -9.94 7.36
C ALA A 36 12.37 -10.73 8.49
N SER A 37 11.18 -10.27 8.88
CA SER A 37 10.33 -10.95 9.85
C SER A 37 8.97 -11.22 9.20
N PRO A 38 8.78 -12.38 8.54
CA PRO A 38 7.45 -12.77 8.07
C PRO A 38 6.52 -13.06 9.25
N ASP A 39 5.20 -12.95 9.07
CA ASP A 39 4.26 -13.25 10.14
C ASP A 39 4.30 -14.74 10.52
N ARG A 40 4.33 -15.64 9.53
CA ARG A 40 4.50 -17.08 9.74
C ARG A 40 5.31 -17.72 8.62
N LEU A 41 5.93 -18.86 8.94
CA LEU A 41 6.43 -19.78 7.93
C LEU A 41 5.34 -20.80 7.60
N LEU A 42 5.27 -21.22 6.35
CA LEU A 42 4.34 -22.23 5.85
C LEU A 42 5.16 -23.34 5.20
N GLY A 43 5.18 -24.52 5.83
CA GLY A 43 5.99 -25.64 5.42
C GLY A 43 7.48 -25.28 5.28
N THR A 44 8.13 -25.93 4.31
CA THR A 44 9.55 -25.69 3.99
C THR A 44 9.74 -24.62 2.93
N THR A 45 8.71 -24.31 2.14
CA THR A 45 8.84 -23.45 0.94
C THR A 45 8.04 -22.15 0.98
N GLY A 46 7.03 -22.04 1.85
CA GLY A 46 6.08 -20.92 1.86
C GLY A 46 6.22 -20.00 3.08
N LEU A 47 5.65 -18.80 3.01
CA LEU A 47 5.44 -17.94 4.17
C LEU A 47 4.04 -17.31 4.13
N ILE A 48 3.59 -16.75 5.25
CA ILE A 48 2.34 -15.98 5.34
C ILE A 48 2.70 -14.57 5.78
N GLU A 49 2.11 -13.59 5.12
CA GLU A 49 2.19 -12.17 5.49
C GLU A 49 0.78 -11.60 5.56
N VAL A 50 0.47 -10.89 6.63
CA VAL A 50 -0.85 -10.39 6.95
C VAL A 50 -0.82 -8.87 7.01
N LYS A 51 -1.61 -8.24 6.15
CA LYS A 51 -1.78 -6.79 6.09
C LYS A 51 -3.17 -6.39 6.47
N THR A 52 -3.28 -5.72 7.59
CA THR A 52 -4.51 -5.03 7.98
C THR A 52 -4.47 -3.60 7.45
N ILE A 53 -5.46 -3.21 6.65
CA ILE A 53 -5.63 -1.85 6.13
C ILE A 53 -6.95 -1.26 6.63
N TYR A 54 -6.95 0.03 6.99
CA TYR A 54 -8.15 0.74 7.42
C TYR A 54 -8.25 2.15 6.82
N PRO A 55 -8.38 2.29 5.49
CA PRO A 55 -8.69 3.59 4.90
C PRO A 55 -10.10 4.03 5.34
N PRO A 56 -10.29 5.27 5.82
CA PRO A 56 -11.63 5.76 6.21
C PRO A 56 -12.67 5.66 5.08
N THR A 57 -12.23 5.89 3.83
CA THR A 57 -13.08 5.84 2.63
C THR A 57 -13.38 4.42 2.12
N LEU A 58 -12.77 3.39 2.71
CA LEU A 58 -13.11 2.00 2.40
C LEU A 58 -14.34 1.52 3.19
N LYS A 59 -14.83 2.30 4.16
CA LYS A 59 -16.01 1.94 4.95
C LYS A 59 -17.24 1.86 4.03
N GLY A 60 -17.88 0.69 4.00
CA GLY A 60 -19.06 0.43 3.18
C GLY A 60 -18.78 0.08 1.72
N MET A 61 -17.51 -0.12 1.33
CA MET A 61 -17.14 -0.60 0.00
C MET A 61 -16.52 -1.99 0.08
N SER A 62 -16.80 -2.84 -0.90
CA SER A 62 -16.03 -4.05 -1.18
C SER A 62 -14.64 -3.72 -1.72
N PHE A 63 -13.71 -4.68 -1.68
CA PHE A 63 -12.40 -4.52 -2.30
C PHE A 63 -12.46 -4.31 -3.82
N HIS A 64 -13.45 -4.90 -4.52
CA HIS A 64 -13.61 -4.69 -5.96
C HIS A 64 -14.06 -3.26 -6.28
N GLU A 65 -14.99 -2.69 -5.50
CA GLU A 65 -15.40 -1.29 -5.66
C GLU A 65 -14.24 -0.33 -5.40
N ALA A 66 -13.50 -0.56 -4.31
CA ALA A 66 -12.31 0.22 -3.99
C ALA A 66 -11.21 0.13 -5.07
N ALA A 67 -11.02 -1.05 -5.68
CA ALA A 67 -10.06 -1.26 -6.76
C ALA A 67 -10.46 -0.51 -8.05
N ARG A 68 -11.77 -0.40 -8.33
CA ARG A 68 -12.32 0.33 -9.48
C ARG A 68 -12.39 1.84 -9.26
N ALA A 69 -12.50 2.28 -8.01
CA ALA A 69 -12.58 3.69 -7.66
C ALA A 69 -11.34 4.47 -8.14
N LYS A 70 -11.59 5.70 -8.62
CA LYS A 70 -10.57 6.60 -9.17
C LYS A 70 -10.59 7.94 -8.44
N GLY A 71 -9.49 8.68 -8.54
CA GLY A 71 -9.38 10.03 -7.97
C GLY A 71 -9.66 10.05 -6.47
N GLN A 72 -10.60 10.90 -6.04
CA GLN A 72 -10.92 11.12 -4.63
C GLN A 72 -11.75 9.99 -4.00
N GLU A 73 -12.38 9.14 -4.82
CA GLU A 73 -13.17 8.00 -4.34
C GLU A 73 -12.28 6.81 -4.00
N ARG A 74 -11.09 6.72 -4.62
CA ARG A 74 -10.16 5.62 -4.35
C ARG A 74 -9.64 5.72 -2.91
N PRO A 75 -9.74 4.65 -2.11
CA PRO A 75 -9.27 4.73 -0.75
C PRO A 75 -7.76 4.98 -0.65
N SER A 76 -7.38 5.92 0.21
CA SER A 76 -5.97 6.30 0.39
C SER A 76 -5.18 5.12 0.92
N GLY A 77 -4.03 4.83 0.31
CA GLY A 77 -3.19 3.69 0.68
C GLY A 77 -3.82 2.33 0.35
N PHE A 78 -4.86 2.28 -0.49
CA PHE A 78 -5.42 1.01 -0.96
C PHE A 78 -4.40 0.26 -1.82
N CYS A 79 -4.14 -1.00 -1.46
CA CYS A 79 -3.03 -1.78 -2.00
C CYS A 79 -3.42 -2.78 -3.08
N LEU A 80 -4.72 -2.92 -3.39
CA LEU A 80 -5.22 -3.86 -4.39
C LEU A 80 -5.64 -3.16 -5.68
N GLU A 81 -5.58 -3.90 -6.78
CA GLU A 81 -6.06 -3.51 -8.11
C GLU A 81 -6.74 -4.69 -8.79
N LEU A 82 -7.42 -4.43 -9.91
CA LEU A 82 -7.94 -5.49 -10.77
C LEU A 82 -6.89 -5.79 -11.85
N ASN A 83 -6.58 -7.07 -12.03
CA ASN A 83 -5.79 -7.52 -13.17
C ASN A 83 -6.61 -7.48 -14.47
N GLU A 84 -5.98 -7.84 -15.59
CA GLU A 84 -6.60 -7.86 -16.92
C GLU A 84 -7.84 -8.76 -17.00
N LYS A 85 -7.92 -9.78 -16.15
CA LYS A 85 -9.06 -10.71 -16.05
C LYS A 85 -10.15 -10.20 -15.08
N GLY A 86 -9.99 -9.01 -14.52
CA GLY A 86 -10.92 -8.42 -13.56
C GLY A 86 -10.85 -9.01 -12.15
N ALA A 87 -9.82 -9.82 -11.84
CA ALA A 87 -9.62 -10.38 -10.50
C ALA A 87 -8.72 -9.47 -9.64
N LEU A 88 -8.98 -9.44 -8.33
CA LEU A 88 -8.15 -8.68 -7.39
C LEU A 88 -6.73 -9.24 -7.31
N GLN A 89 -5.75 -8.34 -7.26
CA GLN A 89 -4.35 -8.62 -6.96
C GLN A 89 -3.73 -7.46 -6.18
N LEU A 90 -2.62 -7.72 -5.51
CA LEU A 90 -1.76 -6.69 -4.96
C LEU A 90 -1.08 -5.93 -6.10
N ILE A 91 -1.12 -4.60 -6.02
CA ILE A 91 -0.39 -3.70 -6.92
C ILE A 91 1.11 -4.02 -6.85
N ARG A 92 1.71 -4.42 -7.99
CA ARG A 92 3.13 -4.84 -8.05
C ARG A 92 4.13 -3.73 -7.75
N THR A 93 3.71 -2.47 -7.84
CA THR A 93 4.53 -1.31 -7.44
C THR A 93 4.29 -0.86 -5.99
N HIS A 94 3.42 -1.54 -5.24
CA HIS A 94 3.12 -1.17 -3.86
C HIS A 94 4.19 -1.69 -2.88
N LYS A 95 4.44 -0.93 -1.81
CA LYS A 95 5.46 -1.27 -0.78
C LYS A 95 5.32 -2.68 -0.19
N TYR A 96 4.09 -3.20 -0.08
CA TYR A 96 3.85 -4.57 0.42
C TYR A 96 4.37 -5.64 -0.53
N TYR A 97 4.37 -5.39 -1.84
CA TYR A 97 4.92 -6.33 -2.81
C TYR A 97 6.43 -6.47 -2.63
N TYR A 98 7.14 -5.34 -2.55
CA TYR A 98 8.58 -5.33 -2.28
C TYR A 98 8.92 -5.92 -0.89
N GLN A 99 8.06 -5.74 0.12
CA GLN A 99 8.24 -6.39 1.42
C GLN A 99 8.17 -7.92 1.28
N VAL A 100 7.17 -8.43 0.56
CA VAL A 100 7.00 -9.87 0.30
C VAL A 100 8.19 -10.43 -0.49
N GLN A 101 8.60 -9.78 -1.58
CA GLN A 101 9.78 -10.21 -2.36
C GLN A 101 11.05 -10.22 -1.50
N GLY A 102 11.23 -9.22 -0.64
CA GLY A 102 12.33 -9.17 0.32
C GLY A 102 12.29 -10.32 1.33
N GLN A 103 11.13 -10.60 1.92
CA GLN A 103 10.95 -11.73 2.85
C GLN A 103 11.28 -13.07 2.17
N LEU A 104 10.79 -13.29 0.94
CA LEU A 104 11.07 -14.51 0.17
C LEU A 104 12.55 -14.68 -0.14
N ALA A 105 13.21 -13.60 -0.58
CA ALA A 105 14.63 -13.64 -0.89
C ALA A 105 15.52 -13.84 0.34
N ILE A 106 15.17 -13.21 1.47
CA ILE A 106 15.94 -13.29 2.72
C ILE A 106 15.79 -14.66 3.38
N THR A 107 14.58 -15.21 3.41
CA THR A 107 14.29 -16.53 4.01
C THR A 107 14.54 -17.71 3.07
N ASN A 108 14.94 -17.43 1.83
CA ASN A 108 15.10 -18.40 0.75
C ASN A 108 13.86 -19.30 0.54
N ARG A 109 12.69 -18.66 0.45
CA ARG A 109 11.40 -19.30 0.22
C ARG A 109 10.85 -18.98 -1.15
N GLU A 110 9.93 -19.80 -1.63
CA GLU A 110 9.46 -19.76 -3.02
C GLU A 110 8.18 -18.94 -3.19
N TYR A 111 7.32 -18.90 -2.16
CA TYR A 111 6.06 -18.19 -2.26
C TYR A 111 5.56 -17.65 -0.92
N CYS A 112 4.71 -16.63 -1.00
CA CYS A 112 4.01 -16.01 0.13
C CYS A 112 2.51 -16.12 -0.09
N ILE A 113 1.76 -16.53 0.93
CA ILE A 113 0.32 -16.27 1.01
C ILE A 113 0.16 -14.91 1.68
N LEU A 114 -0.05 -13.88 0.86
CA LEU A 114 -0.39 -12.56 1.36
C LEU A 114 -1.88 -12.53 1.70
N VAL A 115 -2.21 -11.99 2.86
CA VAL A 115 -3.59 -11.79 3.29
C VAL A 115 -3.82 -10.32 3.55
N VAL A 116 -4.84 -9.74 2.95
CA VAL A 116 -5.26 -8.35 3.17
C VAL A 116 -6.62 -8.34 3.87
N TYR A 117 -6.67 -7.66 5.02
CA TYR A 117 -7.88 -7.55 5.83
C TYR A 117 -8.26 -6.10 6.07
N SER A 118 -9.56 -5.82 6.00
CA SER A 118 -10.12 -4.51 6.34
C SER A 118 -11.59 -4.65 6.69
N ASN A 119 -12.00 -4.23 7.89
CA ASN A 119 -13.40 -4.12 8.29
C ASN A 119 -14.25 -5.37 7.97
N GLY A 120 -13.74 -6.58 8.25
CA GLY A 120 -14.43 -7.83 7.95
C GLY A 120 -14.20 -8.38 6.54
N LEU A 121 -13.70 -7.57 5.60
CA LEU A 121 -13.32 -8.03 4.27
C LEU A 121 -11.95 -8.69 4.31
N THR A 122 -11.83 -9.81 3.60
CA THR A 122 -10.58 -10.57 3.48
C THR A 122 -10.30 -10.88 2.02
N PHE A 123 -9.07 -10.65 1.61
CA PHE A 123 -8.50 -11.04 0.32
C PHE A 123 -7.21 -11.79 0.59
N TRP A 124 -6.90 -12.77 -0.23
CA TRP A 124 -5.60 -13.42 -0.18
C TRP A 124 -5.07 -13.65 -1.59
N GLU A 125 -3.75 -13.66 -1.70
CA GLU A 125 -3.04 -13.90 -2.94
C GLU A 125 -1.81 -14.74 -2.67
N ARG A 126 -1.54 -15.71 -3.54
CA ARG A 126 -0.25 -16.40 -3.57
C ARG A 126 0.72 -15.64 -4.47
N ILE A 127 1.74 -15.04 -3.87
CA ILE A 127 2.80 -14.29 -4.58
C ILE A 127 4.03 -15.19 -4.67
N GLN A 128 4.57 -15.34 -5.89
CA GLN A 128 5.79 -16.11 -6.15
C GLN A 128 7.03 -15.23 -5.98
N ARG A 129 8.16 -15.86 -5.68
CA ARG A 129 9.45 -15.19 -5.62
C ARG A 129 9.93 -14.83 -7.03
N GLU A 130 10.19 -13.55 -7.25
CA GLU A 130 10.76 -13.02 -8.49
C GLU A 130 12.27 -12.83 -8.33
N ARG A 131 13.05 -13.76 -8.86
CA ARG A 131 14.50 -13.82 -8.63
C ARG A 131 15.25 -12.74 -9.39
N GLU A 132 14.83 -12.46 -10.62
CA GLU A 132 15.37 -11.44 -11.50
C GLU A 132 15.09 -10.05 -10.93
N GLU A 133 13.83 -9.78 -10.53
CA GLU A 133 13.47 -8.51 -9.91
C GLU A 133 14.25 -8.26 -8.61
N TRP A 134 14.40 -9.30 -7.77
CA TRP A 134 15.25 -9.21 -6.59
C TRP A 134 16.70 -8.87 -6.94
N ARG A 135 17.31 -9.63 -7.87
CA ARG A 135 18.73 -9.49 -8.24
C ARG A 135 19.02 -8.16 -8.90
N ASP A 136 18.18 -7.75 -9.84
CA ASP A 136 18.48 -6.66 -10.78
C ASP A 136 17.93 -5.32 -10.30
N THR A 137 16.88 -5.33 -9.46
CA THR A 137 16.21 -4.09 -9.04
C THR A 137 16.23 -3.87 -7.54
N ILE A 138 15.78 -4.84 -6.73
CA ILE A 138 15.56 -4.62 -5.30
C ILE A 138 16.88 -4.64 -4.52
N LEU A 139 17.67 -5.71 -4.67
CA LEU A 139 18.92 -5.89 -3.94
C LEU A 139 19.94 -4.77 -4.19
N PRO A 140 20.18 -4.28 -5.42
CA PRO A 140 21.12 -3.19 -5.64
C PRO A 140 20.73 -1.92 -4.88
N LYS A 141 19.43 -1.57 -4.85
CA LYS A 141 18.92 -0.41 -4.10
C LYS A 141 19.12 -0.57 -2.60
N LEU A 142 18.79 -1.75 -2.05
CA LEU A 142 18.98 -2.05 -0.63
C LEU A 142 20.47 -2.04 -0.22
N LYS A 143 21.33 -2.62 -1.07
CA LYS A 143 22.79 -2.61 -0.86
C LYS A 143 23.32 -1.18 -0.86
N LYS A 144 22.93 -0.37 -1.84
CA LYS A 144 23.34 1.03 -1.94
C LYS A 144 22.93 1.82 -0.70
N PHE A 145 21.65 1.73 -0.32
CA PHE A 145 21.14 2.38 0.89
C PHE A 145 21.91 1.97 2.15
N TYR A 146 22.22 0.68 2.30
CA TYR A 146 22.99 0.24 3.46
C TYR A 146 24.43 0.76 3.43
N MET A 147 25.14 0.62 2.32
CA MET A 147 26.56 0.97 2.23
C MET A 147 26.77 2.48 2.32
N ASP A 148 25.94 3.26 1.64
CA ASP A 148 26.17 4.69 1.43
C ASP A 148 25.49 5.55 2.51
N CYS A 149 24.39 5.06 3.11
CA CYS A 149 23.66 5.78 4.16
C CYS A 149 23.91 5.15 5.54
N VAL A 150 23.48 3.91 5.74
CA VAL A 150 23.41 3.30 7.09
C VAL A 150 24.80 3.03 7.67
N LEU A 151 25.68 2.40 6.89
CA LEU A 151 27.00 1.98 7.35
C LEU A 151 27.87 3.19 7.70
N VAL A 152 27.83 4.25 6.87
CA VAL A 152 28.55 5.51 7.09
C VAL A 152 28.18 6.13 8.43
N GLU A 153 26.88 6.23 8.72
CA GLU A 153 26.39 6.80 9.98
C GLU A 153 26.79 5.96 11.20
N ARG A 154 26.79 4.62 11.06
CA ARG A 154 27.20 3.70 12.13
C ARG A 154 28.71 3.76 12.42
N VAL A 155 29.54 3.79 11.39
CA VAL A 155 31.02 3.79 11.53
C VAL A 155 31.50 5.14 12.06
N LEU A 156 31.01 6.25 11.49
CA LEU A 156 31.45 7.59 11.86
C LEU A 156 30.82 8.10 13.18
N ARG A 157 29.77 7.42 13.68
CA ARG A 157 29.02 7.74 14.91
C ARG A 157 28.55 9.20 14.94
N ARG A 158 28.15 9.75 13.79
CA ARG A 158 27.84 11.18 13.61
C ARG A 158 26.70 11.65 14.52
N ALA A 159 25.66 10.84 14.69
CA ALA A 159 24.58 11.13 15.62
C ALA A 159 25.06 11.37 17.06
N LYS A 160 26.06 10.62 17.55
CA LYS A 160 26.67 10.83 18.87
C LYS A 160 27.46 12.13 18.98
N LYS A 161 27.84 12.71 17.84
CA LYS A 161 28.52 14.02 17.74
C LYS A 161 27.53 15.16 17.49
N GLY A 162 26.22 14.92 17.56
CA GLY A 162 25.18 15.91 17.26
C GLY A 162 25.09 16.29 15.77
N LEU A 163 25.76 15.55 14.88
CA LEU A 163 25.75 15.81 13.45
C LEU A 163 24.52 15.15 12.80
N ARG A 164 23.92 15.83 11.83
CA ARG A 164 22.83 15.28 11.01
C ARG A 164 23.35 14.14 10.11
N CYS A 165 22.45 13.20 9.82
CA CYS A 165 22.69 12.15 8.83
C CYS A 165 23.07 12.78 7.49
N ARG A 166 24.07 12.21 6.83
CA ARG A 166 24.45 12.60 5.49
C ARG A 166 23.63 11.79 4.49
N ASP A 167 22.98 12.49 3.57
CA ASP A 167 22.43 11.87 2.38
C ASP A 167 23.47 11.89 1.25
N PRO A 168 23.67 10.77 0.54
CA PRO A 168 24.45 10.74 -0.68
C PRO A 168 23.83 11.63 -1.77
N PRO A 169 24.62 12.22 -2.69
CA PRO A 169 24.10 13.14 -3.71
C PRO A 169 22.98 12.57 -4.59
N ASP A 170 23.01 11.26 -4.85
CA ASP A 170 21.98 10.57 -5.60
C ASP A 170 20.68 10.36 -4.81
N ILE A 171 20.76 10.25 -3.48
CA ILE A 171 19.58 10.23 -2.60
C ILE A 171 18.97 11.62 -2.52
N ASP A 172 19.80 12.67 -2.40
CA ASP A 172 19.33 14.05 -2.45
C ASP A 172 18.60 14.34 -3.77
N ALA A 173 19.21 13.99 -4.91
CA ALA A 173 18.60 14.16 -6.22
C ALA A 173 17.27 13.38 -6.36
N ALA A 174 17.24 12.14 -5.85
CA ALA A 174 16.02 11.34 -5.86
C ALA A 174 14.92 11.94 -4.95
N ALA A 175 15.29 12.48 -3.80
CA ALA A 175 14.37 13.16 -2.88
C ALA A 175 13.79 14.43 -3.52
N THR A 176 14.62 15.27 -4.14
CA THR A 176 14.17 16.45 -4.88
C THR A 176 13.21 16.07 -6.00
N ALA A 177 13.57 15.10 -6.85
CA ALA A 177 12.70 14.64 -7.92
C ALA A 177 11.36 14.08 -7.41
N TYR A 178 11.37 13.40 -6.27
CA TYR A 178 10.16 12.91 -5.62
C TYR A 178 9.28 14.05 -5.10
N GLU A 179 9.87 15.07 -4.46
CA GLU A 179 9.14 16.25 -3.99
C GLU A 179 8.52 17.04 -5.16
N GLU A 180 9.25 17.20 -6.26
CA GLU A 180 8.74 17.82 -7.49
C GLU A 180 7.55 17.04 -8.08
N ASP A 181 7.65 15.71 -8.19
CA ASP A 181 6.55 14.86 -8.64
C ASP A 181 5.35 14.93 -7.68
N LEU A 182 5.59 14.95 -6.37
CA LEU A 182 4.54 15.10 -5.37
C LEU A 182 3.81 16.45 -5.52
N ALA A 183 4.56 17.54 -5.70
CA ALA A 183 4.03 18.87 -5.95
C ALA A 183 3.19 18.91 -7.23
N ARG A 184 3.71 18.32 -8.32
CA ARG A 184 2.98 18.19 -9.59
C ARG A 184 1.68 17.42 -9.45
N ARG A 185 1.69 16.27 -8.75
CA ARG A 185 0.48 15.46 -8.48
C ARG A 185 -0.52 16.22 -7.62
N LYS A 186 -0.07 16.99 -6.63
CA LYS A 186 -0.93 17.83 -5.80
C LYS A 186 -1.58 18.94 -6.63
N ALA A 187 -0.81 19.66 -7.44
CA ALA A 187 -1.33 20.70 -8.33
C ALA A 187 -2.37 20.14 -9.32
N ALA A 188 -2.10 18.97 -9.92
CA ALA A 188 -3.06 18.29 -10.80
C ALA A 188 -4.36 17.91 -10.08
N LYS A 189 -4.28 17.43 -8.82
CA LYS A 189 -5.46 17.14 -7.99
C LYS A 189 -6.26 18.41 -7.66
N ASP A 190 -5.59 19.49 -7.30
CA ASP A 190 -6.23 20.76 -6.96
C ASP A 190 -6.91 21.38 -8.19
N ALA A 191 -6.27 21.34 -9.36
CA ALA A 191 -6.84 21.76 -10.64
C ALA A 191 -8.09 20.93 -11.01
N ALA A 192 -8.04 19.61 -10.86
CA ALA A 192 -9.18 18.74 -11.11
C ALA A 192 -10.36 19.02 -10.16
N LYS A 193 -10.06 19.31 -8.88
CA LYS A 193 -11.07 19.69 -7.89
C LYS A 193 -11.74 21.03 -8.25
N ALA A 194 -10.94 22.03 -8.65
CA ALA A 194 -11.44 23.33 -9.08
C ALA A 194 -12.34 23.21 -10.34
N ALA A 195 -11.92 22.42 -11.33
CA ALA A 195 -12.71 22.17 -12.53
C ALA A 195 -14.06 21.50 -12.23
N LYS A 196 -14.08 20.52 -11.31
CA LYS A 196 -15.32 19.85 -10.88
C LYS A 196 -16.26 20.82 -10.15
N ALA A 197 -15.73 21.69 -9.27
CA ALA A 197 -16.52 22.70 -8.58
C ALA A 197 -17.12 23.74 -9.55
N ALA A 198 -16.35 24.21 -10.52
CA ALA A 198 -16.82 25.14 -11.55
C ALA A 198 -17.93 24.53 -12.43
N LYS A 199 -17.80 23.24 -12.78
CA LYS A 199 -18.83 22.52 -13.54
C LYS A 199 -20.13 22.37 -12.72
N ALA A 200 -20.03 22.02 -11.43
CA ALA A 200 -21.19 21.91 -10.54
C ALA A 200 -21.93 23.25 -10.35
N ALA A 201 -21.20 24.37 -10.28
CA ALA A 201 -21.79 25.70 -10.18
C ALA A 201 -22.59 26.11 -11.44
N LYS A 202 -22.17 25.67 -12.63
CA LYS A 202 -22.87 25.95 -13.90
C LYS A 202 -24.12 25.08 -14.13
N THR A 203 -24.26 23.94 -13.47
CA THR A 203 -25.39 23.00 -13.62
C THR A 203 -26.55 23.23 -12.64
N ARG A 204 -26.51 24.27 -11.79
CA ARG A 204 -27.60 24.60 -10.86
C ARG A 204 -28.74 25.28 -11.64
N PRO A 205 -29.95 24.69 -11.78
CA PRO A 205 -31.04 25.35 -12.50
C PRO A 205 -31.46 26.61 -11.76
N GLY A 206 -31.61 27.72 -12.48
CA GLY A 206 -32.12 28.97 -11.92
C GLY A 206 -33.49 28.76 -11.28
N ALA A 207 -33.63 29.21 -10.02
CA ALA A 207 -34.92 29.34 -9.38
C ALA A 207 -35.79 30.27 -10.24
N LYS A 208 -36.85 29.72 -10.86
CA LYS A 208 -37.89 30.53 -11.49
C LYS A 208 -38.53 31.38 -10.38
N THR A 209 -38.38 32.70 -10.49
CA THR A 209 -39.14 33.68 -9.73
C THR A 209 -40.62 33.53 -10.10
N ALA A 210 -41.42 33.02 -9.17
CA ALA A 210 -42.88 33.07 -9.27
C ALA A 210 -43.37 34.44 -8.78
N ALA A 211 -43.38 35.42 -9.67
CA ALA A 211 -44.23 36.60 -9.51
C ALA A 211 -45.61 36.26 -10.07
N GLY A 212 -46.53 35.88 -9.18
CA GLY A 212 -47.91 35.56 -9.53
C GLY A 212 -48.85 36.12 -8.47
N ALA A 213 -49.26 37.37 -8.66
CA ALA A 213 -50.30 38.01 -7.88
C ALA A 213 -51.60 37.17 -7.91
N LYS A 214 -52.15 36.86 -6.74
CA LYS A 214 -53.54 36.42 -6.62
C LYS A 214 -54.33 37.43 -5.79
N GLN A 215 -55.38 37.89 -6.45
CA GLN A 215 -56.35 38.90 -6.05
C GLN A 215 -57.02 38.54 -4.72
N ARG A 216 -57.20 39.56 -3.88
CA ARG A 216 -58.22 39.60 -2.83
C ARG A 216 -59.57 39.85 -3.51
N THR A 217 -60.50 38.92 -3.37
CA THR A 217 -61.92 39.18 -3.56
C THR A 217 -62.63 38.87 -2.25
N GLN A 218 -63.14 39.92 -1.61
CA GLN A 218 -64.13 39.86 -0.54
C GLN A 218 -65.52 39.74 -1.15
N GLN A 219 -66.39 38.92 -0.55
CA GLN A 219 -67.86 39.01 -0.44
C GLN A 219 -68.31 37.68 0.21
N LYS A 220 -68.89 37.63 1.41
CA LYS A 220 -70.24 38.06 1.84
C LYS A 220 -71.33 37.63 0.87
#